data_AF-A0A512RQ35-F1
#
_entry.id   AF-A0A512RQ35-F1
#
_cell.length_a   1.000
_cell.length_b   1.000
_cell.length_c   1.000
_cell.angle_alpha   90.00
_cell.angle_beta   90.00
_cell.angle_gamma   90.00
#
_symmetry.space_group_name_H-M   'P 1'
#
loop_
_entity.id
_entity.type
_entity.pdbx_description
1 polymer ?
#
loop_
_entity_poly.entity_id
_entity_poly.type
_entity_poly.pdbx_seq_one_letter_code
_entity_poly.pdbx_strand_id
1 'polypeptide(L)'
;MKLVKGKNNYFIMLTAFWLLAITAVCITIAYTMRYDRPKWRSVKAVMSWHPALRCPPRSYAHISLTGNEITDAIKLDMARTGMRRILMEMDTIHGIHFHFGDSARYKTLIRVMDMLRQEKAESYLQDSDGIRFLYVSEE
;
A
#
# COMPACT_ATOMS: atom_id res chain seq x y z
N MET A 1 47.28 20.92 -52.86
CA MET A 1 46.60 20.80 -51.55
C MET A 1 45.87 19.45 -51.53
N LYS A 2 46.53 18.39 -51.03
CA LYS A 2 46.01 17.00 -51.08
C LYS A 2 45.07 16.76 -49.89
N LEU A 3 43.81 16.44 -50.20
CA LEU A 3 42.75 16.10 -49.25
C LEU A 3 43.02 14.74 -48.60
N VAL A 4 43.44 14.74 -47.34
CA VAL A 4 43.44 13.55 -46.47
C VAL A 4 42.02 13.37 -45.92
N LYS A 5 41.11 12.85 -46.75
CA LYS A 5 39.72 12.52 -46.41
C LYS A 5 39.56 11.00 -46.48
N GLY A 6 39.74 10.30 -45.36
CA GLY A 6 39.54 8.84 -45.34
C GLY A 6 39.59 8.19 -43.96
N LYS A 7 40.36 8.73 -43.02
CA LYS A 7 40.50 8.12 -41.67
C LYS A 7 39.40 8.50 -40.67
N ASN A 8 38.71 9.63 -40.82
CA ASN A 8 37.71 10.08 -39.85
C ASN A 8 36.40 9.29 -39.85
N ASN A 9 36.01 8.68 -40.98
CA ASN A 9 34.71 8.01 -41.08
C ASN A 9 34.68 6.69 -40.29
N TYR A 10 35.81 6.00 -40.18
CA TYR A 10 35.92 4.78 -39.38
C TYR A 10 35.80 5.05 -37.89
N PHE A 11 36.36 6.17 -37.40
CA PHE A 11 36.27 6.54 -36.00
C PHE A 11 34.82 6.88 -35.60
N ILE A 12 34.11 7.62 -36.47
CA ILE A 12 32.70 7.98 -36.25
C ILE A 12 31.79 6.74 -36.28
N MET A 13 32.03 5.79 -37.20
CA MET A 13 31.27 4.53 -37.21
C MET A 13 31.54 3.67 -35.96
N LEU A 14 32.79 3.63 -35.49
CA LEU A 14 33.14 2.84 -34.31
C LEU A 14 32.47 3.41 -33.04
N THR A 15 32.45 4.73 -32.86
CA THR A 15 31.80 5.35 -31.70
C THR A 15 30.28 5.20 -31.72
N ALA A 16 29.65 5.27 -32.90
CA ALA A 16 28.21 5.03 -33.04
C ALA A 16 27.82 3.58 -32.68
N PHE A 17 28.64 2.60 -33.06
CA PHE A 17 28.41 1.20 -32.73
C PHE A 17 28.47 0.95 -31.20
N TRP A 18 29.46 1.53 -30.52
CA TRP A 18 29.57 1.43 -29.06
C TRP A 18 28.39 2.07 -28.34
N LEU A 19 27.90 3.22 -28.81
CA LEU A 19 26.73 3.88 -28.23
C LEU A 19 25.47 3.01 -28.38
N LEU A 20 25.25 2.42 -29.55
CA LEU A 20 24.13 1.51 -29.77
C LEU A 20 24.20 0.27 -28.85
N ALA A 21 25.39 -0.33 -28.72
CA ALA A 21 25.60 -1.47 -27.83
C ALA A 21 25.28 -1.12 -26.37
N ILE A 22 25.73 0.05 -25.88
CA ILE A 22 25.45 0.52 -24.52
C ILE A 22 23.94 0.73 -24.33
N THR A 23 23.26 1.38 -25.28
CA THR A 23 21.81 1.61 -25.15
C THR A 23 21.00 0.32 -25.13
N ALA A 24 21.37 -0.68 -25.95
CA ALA A 24 20.71 -1.99 -25.94
C ALA A 24 20.89 -2.72 -24.61
N VAL A 25 22.09 -2.67 -24.01
CA VAL A 25 22.34 -3.21 -22.68
C VAL A 25 21.53 -2.47 -21.62
N CYS A 26 21.49 -1.13 -21.64
CA CYS A 26 20.68 -0.33 -20.71
C CYS A 26 19.18 -0.66 -20.80
N ILE A 27 18.64 -0.81 -22.01
CA ILE A 27 17.24 -1.20 -22.23
C ILE A 27 16.98 -2.59 -21.67
N THR A 28 17.91 -3.53 -21.88
CA THR A 28 17.78 -4.91 -21.40
C THR A 28 17.79 -4.96 -19.87
N ILE A 29 18.69 -4.21 -19.22
CA ILE A 29 18.74 -4.07 -17.75
C ILE A 29 17.47 -3.38 -17.22
N ALA A 30 17.00 -2.33 -17.88
CA ALA A 30 15.75 -1.67 -17.50
C ALA A 30 14.55 -2.63 -17.64
N TYR A 31 14.53 -3.47 -18.67
CA TYR A 31 13.48 -4.45 -18.88
C TYR A 31 13.52 -5.56 -17.84
N THR A 32 14.70 -6.09 -17.49
CA THR A 32 14.84 -7.10 -16.43
C THR A 32 14.50 -6.53 -15.05
N MET A 33 14.94 -5.30 -14.73
CA MET A 33 14.56 -4.64 -13.48
C MET A 33 13.06 -4.31 -13.40
N ARG A 34 12.37 -4.10 -14.53
CA ARG A 34 10.93 -3.85 -14.55
C ARG A 34 10.09 -5.12 -14.42
N TYR A 35 10.63 -6.27 -14.83
CA TYR A 35 9.96 -7.56 -14.76
C TYR A 35 10.22 -8.33 -13.47
N ASP A 36 11.41 -8.21 -12.88
CA ASP A 36 11.70 -8.72 -11.54
C ASP A 36 11.27 -7.70 -10.47
N ARG A 37 9.96 -7.41 -10.41
CA ARG A 37 9.40 -7.12 -9.10
C ARG A 37 9.50 -8.43 -8.34
N PRO A 38 10.28 -8.52 -7.24
CA PRO A 38 10.36 -9.75 -6.47
C PRO A 38 8.93 -10.20 -6.22
N LYS A 39 8.62 -11.43 -6.65
CA LYS A 39 7.47 -12.17 -6.14
C LYS A 39 7.75 -12.32 -4.66
N TRP A 40 7.46 -11.30 -3.87
CA TRP A 40 7.42 -11.40 -2.42
C TRP A 40 6.54 -12.62 -2.20
N ARG A 41 7.18 -13.71 -1.73
CA ARG A 41 6.50 -14.88 -1.20
C ARG A 41 5.36 -14.30 -0.39
N SER A 42 4.12 -14.66 -0.74
CA SER A 42 2.93 -14.05 -0.19
C SER A 42 3.15 -13.77 1.29
N VAL A 43 2.79 -12.61 1.81
CA VAL A 43 2.97 -12.30 3.25
C VAL A 43 2.49 -13.47 4.12
N LYS A 44 1.45 -14.18 3.65
CA LYS A 44 0.98 -15.49 4.16
C LYS A 44 2.08 -16.56 4.26
N ALA A 45 2.86 -16.80 3.22
CA ALA A 45 3.98 -17.73 3.18
C ALA A 45 5.21 -17.29 4.00
N VAL A 46 5.33 -16.02 4.43
CA VAL A 46 6.36 -15.58 5.38
C VAL A 46 5.83 -15.70 6.82
N MET A 47 4.58 -15.28 7.03
CA MET A 47 3.85 -15.41 8.30
C MET A 47 3.62 -16.87 8.71
N SER A 48 3.60 -17.83 7.78
CA SER A 48 3.45 -19.26 8.11
C SER A 48 4.62 -19.82 8.93
N TRP A 49 5.83 -19.25 8.80
CA TRP A 49 7.05 -19.73 9.46
C TRP A 49 7.32 -19.05 10.80
N HIS A 50 6.59 -17.98 11.12
CA HIS A 50 6.82 -17.18 12.32
C HIS A 50 5.52 -17.07 13.12
N PRO A 51 5.19 -18.05 13.98
CA PRO A 51 3.98 -18.02 14.80
C PRO A 51 3.94 -16.80 15.73
N ALA A 52 5.09 -16.27 16.14
CA ALA A 52 5.21 -15.03 16.91
C ALA A 52 4.77 -13.76 16.13
N LEU A 53 4.73 -13.81 14.79
CA LEU A 53 4.21 -12.73 13.94
C LEU A 53 2.69 -12.85 13.69
N ARG A 54 2.04 -13.89 14.22
CA ARG A 54 0.58 -13.96 14.15
C ARG A 54 0.03 -12.97 15.14
N CYS A 55 -0.58 -11.90 14.63
CA CYS A 55 -1.45 -11.07 15.46
C CYS A 55 -2.44 -11.99 16.20
N PRO A 56 -2.62 -11.84 17.52
CA PRO A 56 -3.58 -12.64 18.26
C PRO A 56 -4.95 -12.53 17.58
N PRO A 57 -5.79 -13.57 17.62
CA PRO A 57 -7.13 -13.50 17.06
C PRO A 57 -7.89 -12.35 17.73
N ARG A 58 -8.33 -11.38 16.92
CA ARG A 58 -9.04 -10.18 17.39
C ARG A 58 -10.50 -10.22 16.96
N SER A 59 -11.38 -9.66 17.79
CA SER A 59 -12.80 -9.49 17.48
C SER A 59 -13.01 -8.10 16.90
N TYR A 60 -13.59 -8.02 15.70
CA TYR A 60 -13.85 -6.75 15.03
C TYR A 60 -15.33 -6.42 15.03
N ALA A 61 -15.67 -5.20 15.45
CA ALA A 61 -16.99 -4.63 15.18
C ALA A 61 -17.07 -4.24 13.70
N HIS A 62 -17.97 -4.88 12.95
CA HIS A 62 -18.14 -4.64 11.52
C HIS A 62 -19.06 -3.45 11.27
N ILE A 63 -18.55 -2.44 10.56
CA ILE A 63 -19.27 -1.23 10.18
C ILE A 63 -19.36 -1.18 8.65
N SER A 64 -20.52 -1.56 8.11
CA SER A 64 -20.76 -1.55 6.66
C SER A 64 -21.29 -0.18 6.21
N LEU A 65 -20.56 0.48 5.33
CA LEU A 65 -20.88 1.79 4.77
C LEU A 65 -21.44 1.60 3.35
N THR A 66 -22.66 2.08 3.11
CA THR A 66 -23.41 1.77 1.88
C THR A 66 -23.53 2.96 0.92
N GLY A 67 -23.03 4.13 1.30
CA GLY A 67 -23.14 5.35 0.50
C GLY A 67 -24.38 6.20 0.79
N ASN A 68 -25.25 5.74 1.71
CA ASN A 68 -26.34 6.55 2.26
C ASN A 68 -25.78 7.44 3.37
N GLU A 69 -25.75 8.75 3.11
CA GLU A 69 -25.04 9.70 3.98
C GLU A 69 -25.58 9.75 5.41
N ILE A 70 -26.89 9.60 5.59
CA ILE A 70 -27.51 9.70 6.91
C ILE A 70 -27.15 8.46 7.74
N THR A 71 -27.33 7.27 7.16
CA THR A 71 -27.02 6.02 7.88
C THR A 71 -25.53 5.85 8.10
N ASP A 72 -24.71 6.22 7.12
CA ASP A 72 -23.26 6.14 7.23
C ASP A 72 -22.75 7.13 8.28
N ALA A 73 -23.31 8.34 8.38
CA ALA A 73 -22.93 9.30 9.41
C ALA A 73 -23.19 8.77 10.83
N ILE A 74 -24.36 8.16 11.07
CA ILE A 74 -24.70 7.55 12.37
C ILE A 74 -23.72 6.42 12.70
N LYS A 75 -23.45 5.54 11.73
CA LYS A 75 -22.50 4.43 11.90
C LYS A 75 -21.08 4.91 12.19
N LEU A 76 -20.62 5.96 11.51
CA LEU A 76 -19.31 6.56 11.75
C LEU A 76 -19.22 7.18 13.15
N ASP A 77 -20.27 7.81 13.65
CA ASP A 77 -20.29 8.36 15.00
C ASP A 77 -20.26 7.27 16.10
N MET A 78 -21.02 6.20 15.88
CA MET A 78 -20.94 5.00 16.73
C MET A 78 -19.54 4.39 16.70
N ALA A 79 -18.93 4.28 15.51
CA ALA A 79 -17.57 3.77 15.36
C ALA A 79 -16.55 4.67 16.06
N ARG A 80 -16.69 6.00 15.97
CA ARG A 80 -15.83 6.96 16.68
C ARG A 80 -15.89 6.74 18.20
N THR A 81 -17.09 6.59 18.75
CA THR A 81 -17.27 6.29 20.17
C THR A 81 -16.62 4.97 20.56
N GLY A 82 -16.77 3.93 19.72
CA GLY A 82 -16.10 2.65 19.90
C GLY A 82 -14.57 2.74 19.87
N MET A 83 -14.00 3.53 18.95
CA MET A 83 -12.55 3.75 18.86
C MET A 83 -12.01 4.44 20.11
N ARG A 84 -12.70 5.47 20.60
CA ARG A 84 -12.31 6.15 21.85
C ARG A 84 -12.27 5.19 23.02
N ARG A 85 -13.27 4.31 23.14
CA ARG A 85 -13.31 3.29 24.19
C ARG A 85 -12.10 2.35 24.08
N ILE A 86 -11.82 1.82 22.89
CA ILE A 86 -10.67 0.94 22.62
C ILE A 86 -9.35 1.62 23.01
N LEU A 87 -9.17 2.89 22.63
CA LEU A 87 -7.96 3.67 22.94
C LEU A 87 -7.83 3.96 24.44
N MET A 88 -8.92 4.34 25.12
CA MET A 88 -8.94 4.63 26.55
C MET A 88 -8.68 3.38 27.40
N GLU A 89 -9.24 2.23 26.98
CA GLU A 89 -9.09 0.94 27.67
C GLU A 89 -7.80 0.21 27.26
N MET A 90 -7.03 0.75 26.31
CA MET A 90 -5.84 0.09 25.73
C MET A 90 -6.16 -1.34 25.23
N ASP A 91 -7.34 -1.51 24.64
CA ASP A 91 -7.89 -2.81 24.29
C ASP A 91 -7.21 -3.40 23.05
N THR A 92 -6.35 -4.39 23.25
CA THR A 92 -5.64 -5.09 22.16
C THR A 92 -6.45 -6.22 21.52
N ILE A 93 -7.60 -6.59 22.08
CA ILE A 93 -8.42 -7.73 21.63
C ILE A 93 -9.50 -7.27 20.64
N HIS A 94 -10.09 -6.10 20.89
CA HIS A 94 -11.17 -5.57 20.06
C HIS A 94 -10.68 -4.53 19.05
N GLY A 95 -11.28 -4.57 17.86
CA GLY A 95 -11.02 -3.62 16.79
C GLY A 95 -12.30 -3.20 16.08
N ILE A 96 -12.17 -2.29 15.11
CA ILE A 96 -13.28 -1.86 14.27
C ILE A 96 -12.91 -2.10 12.81
N HIS A 97 -13.79 -2.75 12.06
CA HIS A 97 -13.62 -3.02 10.64
C HIS A 97 -14.64 -2.21 9.83
N PHE A 98 -14.14 -1.24 9.08
CA PHE A 98 -14.92 -0.45 8.13
C PHE A 98 -14.94 -1.16 6.79
N HIS A 99 -16.11 -1.72 6.45
CA HIS A 99 -16.35 -2.32 5.14
C HIS A 99 -17.05 -1.31 4.24
N PHE A 100 -16.54 -1.11 3.03
CA PHE A 100 -17.12 -0.20 2.04
C PHE A 100 -17.88 -1.02 1.00
N GLY A 101 -19.21 -0.93 1.03
CA GLY A 101 -20.04 -1.61 0.03
C GLY A 101 -19.91 -0.97 -1.36
N ASP A 102 -20.45 -1.64 -2.38
CA ASP A 102 -20.30 -1.25 -3.79
C ASP A 102 -20.80 0.18 -4.12
N SER A 103 -21.74 0.68 -3.33
CA SER A 103 -22.31 2.04 -3.47
C SER A 103 -21.63 3.08 -2.60
N ALA A 104 -20.60 2.72 -1.82
CA ALA A 104 -19.87 3.64 -0.98
C ALA A 104 -19.13 4.68 -1.83
N ARG A 105 -19.28 5.95 -1.46
CA ARG A 105 -18.63 7.05 -2.17
C ARG A 105 -17.21 7.24 -1.65
N TYR A 106 -16.31 7.70 -2.52
CA TYR A 106 -14.94 8.04 -2.13
C TYR A 106 -14.87 9.02 -0.94
N LYS A 107 -15.82 9.97 -0.87
CA LYS A 107 -15.95 10.89 0.27
C LYS A 107 -16.15 10.16 1.61
N THR A 108 -16.83 9.01 1.62
CA THR A 108 -17.03 8.19 2.81
C THR A 108 -15.71 7.56 3.27
N LEU A 109 -14.86 7.11 2.35
CA LEU A 109 -13.49 6.66 2.66
C LEU A 109 -12.67 7.80 3.29
N ILE A 110 -12.70 8.99 2.70
CA ILE A 110 -12.00 10.16 3.27
C ILE A 110 -12.48 10.48 4.69
N ARG A 111 -13.79 10.43 4.93
CA ARG A 111 -14.35 10.63 6.29
C ARG A 111 -13.83 9.60 7.29
N VAL A 112 -13.67 8.33 6.89
CA VAL A 112 -13.06 7.31 7.76
C VAL A 112 -11.60 7.65 8.06
N MET A 113 -10.82 8.04 7.06
CA MET A 113 -9.42 8.45 7.24
C MET A 113 -9.28 9.67 8.14
N ASP A 114 -10.12 10.69 7.95
CA ASP A 114 -10.16 11.88 8.79
C ASP A 114 -10.51 11.52 10.24
N MET A 115 -11.47 10.62 10.44
CA MET A 115 -11.87 10.15 11.76
C MET A 115 -10.74 9.39 12.45
N LEU A 116 -10.05 8.47 11.75
CA LEU A 116 -8.88 7.76 12.30
C LEU A 116 -7.79 8.75 12.72
N ARG A 117 -7.52 9.75 11.89
CA ARG A 117 -6.55 10.81 12.19
C ARG A 117 -6.97 11.66 13.40
N GLN A 118 -8.25 12.04 13.49
CA GLN A 118 -8.78 12.84 14.59
C GLN A 118 -8.70 12.11 15.93
N GLU A 119 -8.98 10.81 15.93
CA GLU A 119 -8.87 9.97 17.13
C GLU A 119 -7.43 9.52 17.42
N LYS A 120 -6.44 10.01 16.66
CA LYS A 120 -5.02 9.65 16.79
C LYS A 120 -4.78 8.13 16.73
N ALA A 121 -5.50 7.44 15.86
CA ALA A 121 -5.28 6.03 15.59
C ALA A 121 -3.89 5.83 14.96
N GLU A 122 -2.95 5.28 15.72
CA GLU A 122 -1.57 5.05 15.26
C GLU A 122 -1.47 3.85 14.32
N SER A 123 -2.36 2.87 14.48
CA SER A 123 -2.35 1.62 13.74
C SER A 123 -3.69 1.33 13.07
N TYR A 124 -3.65 1.17 11.74
CA TYR A 124 -4.75 0.63 10.96
C TYR A 124 -4.21 -0.20 9.79
N LEU A 125 -4.97 -1.22 9.39
CA LEU A 125 -4.65 -2.09 8.26
C LEU A 125 -5.66 -1.83 7.13
N GLN A 126 -5.15 -1.49 5.95
CA GLN A 126 -5.96 -1.45 4.73
C GLN A 126 -5.87 -2.80 4.01
N ASP A 127 -7.02 -3.35 3.63
CA ASP A 127 -7.15 -4.61 2.90
C ASP A 127 -8.16 -4.44 1.74
N SER A 128 -8.34 -5.46 0.90
CA SER A 128 -9.32 -5.43 -0.19
C SER A 128 -10.77 -5.30 0.29
N ASP A 129 -11.04 -5.70 1.53
CA ASP A 129 -12.37 -5.71 2.16
C ASP A 129 -12.68 -4.42 2.94
N GLY A 130 -11.69 -3.53 3.09
CA GLY A 130 -11.86 -2.25 3.79
C GLY A 130 -10.70 -1.88 4.70
N ILE A 131 -11.01 -1.19 5.81
CA ILE A 131 -10.02 -0.68 6.75
C ILE A 131 -10.30 -1.23 8.15
N ARG A 132 -9.28 -1.82 8.79
CA ARG A 132 -9.33 -2.33 10.16
C ARG A 132 -8.54 -1.43 11.08
N PHE A 133 -9.20 -0.86 12.07
CA PHE A 133 -8.58 -0.16 13.19
C PHE A 133 -8.36 -1.12 14.36
N LEU A 134 -7.19 -1.02 14.99
CA LEU A 134 -6.83 -1.79 16.17
C LEU A 134 -5.80 -1.04 17.02
N TYR A 135 -5.88 -1.19 18.33
CA TYR A 135 -4.84 -0.69 19.23
C TYR A 135 -3.68 -1.70 19.31
N VAL A 136 -2.45 -1.21 19.16
CA VAL A 136 -1.23 -2.00 19.32
C VAL A 136 -0.52 -1.45 20.55
N SER A 137 -0.31 -2.31 21.56
CA SER A 137 0.53 -1.92 22.69
C SER A 137 1.96 -1.78 22.20
N GLU A 138 2.59 -0.65 22.51
CA GLU A 138 4.05 -0.51 22.44
C GLU A 138 4.61 -1.31 23.63
N GLU A 139 5.14 -2.52 23.37
CA GLU A 139 5.96 -3.26 24.33
C GLU A 139 7.41 -2.75 24.33
#